data_AF-A0AAE9PVK3-F1
#
_entry.id   AF-A0AAE9PVK3-F1
#
_cell.length_a   1.000
_cell.length_b   1.000
_cell.length_c   1.000
_cell.angle_alpha   90.00
_cell.angle_beta   90.00
_cell.angle_gamma   90.00
#
_symmetry.space_group_name_H-M   'P 1'
#
loop_
_entity.id
_entity.type
_entity.pdbx_description
1 polymer ?
#
loop_
_entity_poly.entity_id
_entity_poly.type
_entity_poly.pdbx_seq_one_letter_code
_entity_poly.pdbx_strand_id
1 'polypeptide(L)'
;MVPGADPSVEEAVPVFKESVGVDAISAKENSVPVTVIEAQVPPQTYYLLQYGVFSTPERALQAKEELLKAGIAAGGDTEDQNRVYAGISPDREQAKLLSNQLKTQGVELYVRELELPGFEKAAYGGEGDKLTGFFQLSSSLVGKLSGLSSTLLGEGGPNTVPASDMKELNDLHQQWTQNITALPTGLPKEAFASATSLEKAMNSAISALGEYNKNTAKEHIWEVQSSMMEYVLREKEFIQFIKQ
;
A
#
# COMPACT_ATOMS: atom_id res chain seq x y z
N MET A 1 58.62 52.28 -53.29
CA MET A 1 58.27 51.45 -52.13
C MET A 1 57.37 52.30 -51.25
N VAL A 2 56.04 52.23 -51.22
CA VAL A 2 55.01 51.29 -51.69
C VAL A 2 53.78 52.17 -52.04
N PRO A 3 53.01 51.88 -53.10
CA PRO A 3 51.61 52.30 -53.11
C PRO A 3 50.64 51.23 -53.66
N GLY A 4 49.37 51.35 -53.27
CA GLY A 4 48.21 50.67 -53.89
C GLY A 4 47.84 49.35 -53.20
N ALA A 5 46.59 49.01 -52.95
CA ALA A 5 45.32 49.61 -53.36
C ALA A 5 44.23 49.21 -52.34
N ASP A 6 43.46 50.21 -51.89
CA ASP A 6 42.01 50.39 -52.08
C ASP A 6 40.99 49.23 -51.91
N PRO A 7 39.69 49.55 -51.74
CA PRO A 7 38.85 49.06 -50.64
C PRO A 7 37.60 48.33 -51.17
N SER A 8 36.67 47.95 -50.30
CA SER A 8 35.21 48.15 -50.43
C SER A 8 34.48 47.26 -49.41
N VAL A 9 33.86 47.85 -48.37
CA VAL A 9 32.41 48.11 -48.23
C VAL A 9 31.51 46.95 -48.66
N GLU A 10 30.72 46.39 -47.75
CA GLU A 10 29.28 46.67 -47.65
C GLU A 10 28.67 45.96 -46.41
N GLU A 11 28.11 46.78 -45.50
CA GLU A 11 26.85 46.64 -44.73
C GLU A 11 26.55 45.30 -43.98
N ALA A 12 26.01 45.28 -42.75
CA ALA A 12 25.01 46.13 -42.14
C ALA A 12 24.99 45.92 -40.59
N VAL A 13 25.07 47.04 -39.85
CA VAL A 13 24.28 47.55 -38.68
C VAL A 13 23.57 46.59 -37.66
N PRO A 14 23.19 47.04 -36.43
CA PRO A 14 23.90 46.68 -35.20
C PRO A 14 22.98 46.37 -33.96
N VAL A 15 23.61 46.26 -32.78
CA VAL A 15 23.15 46.75 -31.45
C VAL A 15 22.01 46.02 -30.69
N PHE A 16 22.44 45.50 -29.52
CA PHE A 16 21.78 45.42 -28.20
C PHE A 16 20.41 44.73 -28.06
N LYS A 17 20.40 43.62 -27.31
CA LYS A 17 19.44 43.39 -26.22
C LYS A 17 20.14 42.80 -25.00
N GLU A 18 20.01 43.53 -23.90
CA GLU A 18 20.22 43.04 -22.55
C GLU A 18 19.02 42.16 -22.18
N SER A 19 19.27 40.96 -21.64
CA SER A 19 18.25 40.23 -20.88
C SER A 19 18.94 39.25 -19.92
N VAL A 20 18.74 39.56 -18.64
CA VAL A 20 18.95 38.76 -17.42
C VAL A 20 18.72 37.26 -17.66
N GLY A 21 19.78 36.47 -17.45
CA GLY A 21 19.69 35.02 -17.35
C GLY A 21 19.36 34.62 -15.91
N VAL A 22 18.15 34.12 -15.72
CA VAL A 22 17.68 33.53 -14.46
C VAL A 22 18.46 32.24 -14.21
N ASP A 23 19.07 32.14 -13.03
CA ASP A 23 19.59 30.88 -12.46
C ASP A 23 18.48 29.83 -12.43
N ALA A 24 18.47 28.94 -13.42
CA ALA A 24 17.70 27.72 -13.41
C ALA A 24 18.57 26.63 -12.76
N ILE A 25 18.35 26.42 -11.47
CA ILE A 25 18.84 25.25 -10.73
C ILE A 25 18.28 24.02 -11.44
N SER A 26 19.14 23.32 -12.18
CA SER A 26 18.82 22.04 -12.80
C SER A 26 18.66 21.00 -11.69
N ALA A 27 17.42 20.72 -11.31
CA ALA A 27 17.08 19.53 -10.56
C ALA A 27 17.35 18.32 -11.47
N LYS A 28 18.45 17.60 -11.19
CA LYS A 28 18.67 16.27 -11.74
C LYS A 28 17.57 15.35 -11.19
N GLU A 29 16.55 15.07 -11.99
CA GLU A 29 15.76 13.84 -11.84
C GLU A 29 16.71 12.66 -12.14
N ASN A 30 17.35 12.14 -11.10
CA ASN A 30 17.96 10.81 -11.15
C ASN A 30 16.85 9.76 -11.10
N SER A 31 16.08 9.64 -12.19
CA SER A 31 15.14 8.54 -12.37
C SER A 31 15.90 7.37 -12.99
N VAL A 32 16.02 6.26 -12.27
CA VAL A 32 16.54 5.02 -12.87
C VAL A 32 15.56 4.60 -13.96
N PRO A 33 16.01 4.28 -15.19
CA PRO A 33 15.09 3.86 -16.24
C PRO A 33 14.29 2.64 -15.79
N VAL A 34 12.97 2.72 -15.87
CA VAL A 34 12.07 1.58 -15.62
C VAL A 34 12.38 0.53 -16.69
N THR A 35 12.80 -0.65 -16.25
CA THR A 35 13.09 -1.80 -17.13
C THR A 35 12.27 -2.99 -16.68
N VAL A 36 12.10 -3.97 -17.58
CA VAL A 36 11.48 -5.24 -17.21
C VAL A 36 12.56 -6.13 -16.60
N ILE A 37 12.38 -6.49 -15.35
CA ILE A 37 13.28 -7.38 -14.59
C ILE A 37 12.55 -8.65 -14.18
N GLU A 38 13.30 -9.67 -13.79
CA GLU A 38 12.74 -10.86 -13.14
C GLU A 38 12.43 -10.57 -11.67
N ALA A 39 11.26 -11.01 -11.21
CA ALA A 39 10.84 -10.93 -9.81
C ALA A 39 9.84 -12.06 -9.56
N GLN A 40 10.11 -12.91 -8.57
CA GLN A 40 9.38 -14.16 -8.37
C GLN A 40 8.34 -14.00 -7.25
N VAL A 41 7.14 -13.58 -7.62
CA VAL A 41 6.05 -13.34 -6.65
C VAL A 41 4.93 -14.36 -6.88
N PRO A 42 4.70 -15.29 -5.93
CA PRO A 42 3.63 -16.27 -6.07
C PRO A 42 2.25 -15.61 -5.87
N PRO A 43 1.19 -16.14 -6.52
CA PRO A 43 -0.16 -15.67 -6.27
C PRO A 43 -0.53 -15.81 -4.79
N GLN A 44 -1.33 -14.87 -4.29
CA GLN A 44 -1.83 -14.85 -2.91
C GLN A 44 -3.35 -14.86 -2.92
N THR A 45 -3.93 -15.46 -1.87
CA THR A 45 -5.38 -15.55 -1.71
C THR A 45 -5.74 -15.03 -0.32
N TYR A 46 -6.68 -14.10 -0.28
CA TYR A 46 -7.23 -13.53 0.93
C TYR A 46 -8.74 -13.74 0.97
N TYR A 47 -9.30 -13.74 2.17
CA TYR A 47 -10.71 -13.93 2.45
C TYR A 47 -11.25 -12.67 3.13
N LEU A 48 -12.03 -11.90 2.39
CA LEU A 48 -12.71 -10.70 2.87
C LEU A 48 -14.06 -11.07 3.46
N LEU A 49 -14.45 -10.40 4.53
CA LEU A 49 -15.77 -10.55 5.14
C LEU A 49 -16.70 -9.47 4.61
N GLN A 50 -17.50 -9.79 3.62
CA GLN A 50 -18.43 -8.84 3.01
C GLN A 50 -19.62 -8.58 3.93
N TYR A 51 -19.80 -7.32 4.30
CA TYR A 51 -20.97 -6.82 5.03
C TYR A 51 -22.16 -6.59 4.09
N GLY A 52 -21.91 -5.99 2.92
CA GLY A 52 -22.98 -5.72 1.98
C GLY A 52 -22.50 -5.21 0.63
N VAL A 53 -23.42 -5.18 -0.32
CA VAL A 53 -23.27 -4.54 -1.63
C VAL A 53 -24.27 -3.42 -1.69
N PHE A 54 -23.84 -2.19 -1.96
CA PHE A 54 -24.71 -1.03 -1.95
C PHE A 54 -24.95 -0.49 -3.36
N SER A 55 -26.15 0.02 -3.59
CA SER A 55 -26.51 0.54 -4.92
C SER A 55 -25.84 1.86 -5.27
N THR A 56 -25.37 2.62 -4.27
CA THR A 56 -24.67 3.90 -4.47
C THR A 56 -23.45 4.02 -3.55
N PRO A 57 -22.42 4.81 -3.95
CA PRO A 57 -21.24 5.04 -3.13
C PRO A 57 -21.55 5.66 -1.76
N GLU A 58 -22.54 6.55 -1.69
CA GLU A 58 -22.93 7.21 -0.43
C GLU A 58 -23.47 6.22 0.59
N ARG A 59 -24.24 5.23 0.14
CA ARG A 59 -24.76 4.17 1.02
C ARG A 59 -23.65 3.23 1.50
N ALA A 60 -22.67 2.93 0.65
CA ALA A 60 -21.50 2.17 1.07
C ALA A 60 -20.69 2.93 2.13
N LEU A 61 -20.53 4.25 1.95
CA LEU A 61 -19.83 5.07 2.94
C LEU A 61 -20.60 5.12 4.27
N GLN A 62 -21.92 5.31 4.24
CA GLN A 62 -22.77 5.27 5.43
C GLN A 62 -22.64 3.94 6.19
N ALA A 63 -22.74 2.82 5.49
CA ALA A 63 -22.57 1.50 6.09
C ALA A 63 -21.17 1.30 6.69
N LYS A 64 -20.13 1.81 6.02
CA LYS A 64 -18.76 1.79 6.53
C LYS A 64 -18.65 2.62 7.82
N GLU A 65 -19.26 3.80 7.88
CA GLU A 65 -19.30 4.61 9.10
C GLU A 65 -20.11 3.96 10.24
N GLU A 66 -21.20 3.26 9.93
CA GLU A 66 -21.99 2.53 10.91
C GLU A 66 -21.19 1.38 11.54
N LEU A 67 -20.46 0.61 10.72
CA LEU A 67 -19.55 -0.43 11.22
C LEU A 67 -18.47 0.16 12.13
N LEU A 68 -17.83 1.25 11.71
CA LEU A 68 -16.81 1.93 12.53
C LEU A 68 -17.38 2.48 13.84
N LYS A 69 -18.59 3.04 13.82
CA LYS A 69 -19.30 3.49 15.04
C LYS A 69 -19.67 2.34 15.96
N ALA A 70 -19.94 1.15 15.41
CA ALA A 70 -20.13 -0.08 16.17
C ALA A 70 -18.81 -0.69 16.66
N GLY A 71 -17.67 -0.04 16.37
CA GLY A 71 -16.34 -0.53 16.74
C GLY A 71 -15.88 -1.72 15.90
N ILE A 72 -16.46 -1.94 14.72
CA ILE A 72 -16.13 -3.05 13.80
C ILE A 72 -15.25 -2.51 12.67
N ALA A 73 -14.35 -3.35 12.15
CA ALA A 73 -13.53 -2.99 11.02
C ALA A 73 -14.40 -2.66 9.80
N ALA A 74 -13.96 -1.71 8.98
CA ALA A 74 -14.72 -1.34 7.80
C ALA A 74 -13.80 -0.87 6.67
N GLY A 75 -13.92 -1.52 5.52
CA GLY A 75 -13.20 -1.20 4.28
C GLY A 75 -14.15 -1.25 3.10
N GLY A 76 -13.78 -0.56 2.03
CA GLY A 76 -14.60 -0.51 0.82
C GLY A 76 -13.72 -0.69 -0.40
N ASP A 77 -14.28 -1.36 -1.40
CA ASP A 77 -13.74 -1.39 -2.75
C ASP A 77 -14.66 -0.52 -3.61
N THR A 78 -14.14 0.62 -4.08
CA THR A 78 -14.88 1.54 -4.95
C THR A 78 -15.01 1.03 -6.38
N GLU A 79 -14.14 0.10 -6.79
CA GLU A 79 -14.18 -0.49 -8.13
C GLU A 79 -15.15 -1.67 -8.20
N ASP A 80 -15.36 -2.38 -7.09
CA ASP A 80 -16.24 -3.55 -7.01
C ASP A 80 -17.63 -3.22 -6.45
N GLN A 81 -18.43 -2.47 -7.21
CA GLN A 81 -19.88 -2.34 -7.01
C GLN A 81 -20.30 -1.77 -5.64
N ASN A 82 -19.52 -0.85 -5.07
CA ASN A 82 -19.77 -0.24 -3.76
C ASN A 82 -19.94 -1.30 -2.64
N ARG A 83 -19.01 -2.25 -2.59
CA ARG A 83 -19.00 -3.28 -1.54
C ARG A 83 -18.34 -2.77 -0.27
N VAL A 84 -18.91 -3.19 0.85
CA VAL A 84 -18.35 -2.93 2.19
C VAL A 84 -17.94 -4.25 2.80
N TYR A 85 -16.76 -4.24 3.38
CA TYR A 85 -16.13 -5.38 4.03
C TYR A 85 -15.85 -5.04 5.50
N ALA A 86 -15.96 -6.03 6.37
CA ALA A 86 -15.85 -5.90 7.82
C ALA A 86 -14.68 -6.70 8.43
N GLY A 87 -13.79 -7.25 7.61
CA GLY A 87 -12.65 -8.02 8.07
C GLY A 87 -11.91 -8.72 6.92
N ILE A 88 -10.70 -9.18 7.20
CA ILE A 88 -9.82 -9.86 6.25
C ILE A 88 -8.97 -10.93 6.96
N SER A 89 -8.75 -12.05 6.28
CA SER A 89 -7.74 -13.03 6.68
C SER A 89 -7.11 -13.71 5.46
N PRO A 90 -5.82 -14.07 5.49
CA PRO A 90 -5.24 -14.98 4.49
C PRO A 90 -5.68 -16.43 4.69
N ASP A 91 -6.33 -16.77 5.80
CA ASP A 91 -6.83 -18.11 6.11
C ASP A 91 -8.36 -18.16 6.10
N ARG A 92 -8.91 -19.14 5.38
CA ARG A 92 -10.36 -19.27 5.20
C ARG A 92 -11.08 -19.61 6.50
N GLU A 93 -10.49 -20.45 7.34
CA GLU A 93 -11.11 -20.89 8.58
C GLU A 93 -11.08 -19.75 9.62
N GLN A 94 -10.01 -18.96 9.67
CA GLN A 94 -9.96 -17.72 10.45
C GLN A 94 -11.01 -16.71 10.00
N ALA A 95 -11.17 -16.52 8.67
CA ALA A 95 -12.23 -15.66 8.15
C ALA A 95 -13.63 -16.13 8.58
N LYS A 96 -13.91 -17.44 8.52
CA LYS A 96 -15.17 -18.01 9.01
C LYS A 96 -15.35 -17.81 10.51
N LEU A 97 -14.30 -17.97 11.31
CA LEU A 97 -14.36 -17.75 12.74
C LEU A 97 -14.73 -16.30 13.06
N LEU A 98 -14.06 -15.34 12.41
CA LEU A 98 -14.32 -13.91 12.55
C LEU A 98 -15.75 -13.54 12.10
N SER A 99 -16.22 -14.12 10.99
CA SER A 99 -17.60 -13.99 10.52
C SER A 99 -18.62 -14.50 11.54
N ASN A 100 -18.39 -15.69 12.11
CA ASN A 100 -19.27 -16.25 13.14
C ASN A 100 -19.28 -15.39 14.41
N GLN A 101 -18.14 -14.84 14.80
CA GLN A 101 -18.04 -13.92 15.94
C GLN A 101 -18.85 -12.64 15.72
N LEU A 102 -18.81 -12.06 14.52
CA LEU A 102 -19.61 -10.88 14.20
C LEU A 102 -21.10 -11.23 14.07
N LYS A 103 -21.42 -12.46 13.64
CA LYS A 103 -22.79 -12.97 13.62
C LYS A 103 -23.42 -13.06 15.01
N THR A 104 -22.67 -13.43 16.05
CA THR A 104 -23.19 -13.41 17.43
C THR A 104 -23.45 -11.99 17.93
N GLN A 105 -22.83 -10.98 17.31
CA GLN A 105 -23.07 -9.55 17.57
C GLN A 105 -24.17 -8.95 16.67
N GLY A 106 -24.88 -9.79 15.90
CA GLY A 106 -25.96 -9.37 15.01
C GLY A 106 -25.52 -8.88 13.63
N VAL A 107 -24.25 -9.10 13.25
CA VAL A 107 -23.69 -8.68 11.97
C VAL A 107 -23.49 -9.90 11.06
N GLU A 108 -24.31 -10.01 10.02
CA GLU A 108 -24.22 -11.13 9.07
C GLU A 108 -23.22 -10.82 7.95
N LEU A 109 -22.18 -11.64 7.83
CA LEU A 109 -21.08 -11.45 6.90
C LEU A 109 -20.90 -12.66 5.99
N TYR A 110 -20.49 -12.40 4.74
CA TYR A 110 -20.20 -13.43 3.76
C TYR A 110 -18.69 -13.49 3.49
N VAL A 111 -18.10 -14.68 3.59
CA VAL A 111 -16.69 -14.88 3.24
C VAL A 111 -16.56 -14.85 1.71
N ARG A 112 -15.72 -13.95 1.21
CA ARG A 112 -15.42 -13.81 -0.21
C ARG A 112 -13.92 -13.91 -0.45
N GLU A 113 -13.57 -14.63 -1.49
CA GLU A 113 -12.19 -14.78 -1.93
C GLU A 113 -11.72 -13.57 -2.76
N LEU A 114 -10.51 -13.11 -2.46
CA LEU A 114 -9.78 -12.10 -3.18
C LEU A 114 -8.43 -12.70 -3.59
N GLU A 115 -8.22 -12.84 -4.90
CA GLU A 115 -6.95 -13.30 -5.46
C GLU A 115 -6.08 -12.11 -5.85
N LEU A 116 -4.82 -12.14 -5.42
CA LEU A 116 -3.75 -11.29 -5.89
C LEU A 116 -2.91 -12.11 -6.89
N PRO A 117 -2.79 -11.67 -8.15
CA PRO A 117 -2.08 -12.43 -9.16
C PRO A 117 -0.58 -12.46 -8.85
N GLY A 118 0.03 -13.64 -9.03
CA GLY A 118 1.48 -13.76 -9.04
C GLY A 118 2.07 -13.21 -10.34
N PHE A 119 3.38 -12.98 -10.35
CA PHE A 119 4.12 -12.55 -11.52
C PHE A 119 5.58 -12.99 -11.41
N GLU A 120 6.22 -13.19 -12.57
CA GLU A 120 7.63 -13.55 -12.70
C GLU A 120 8.49 -12.39 -13.24
N LYS A 121 7.83 -11.34 -13.73
CA LYS A 121 8.44 -10.16 -14.32
C LYS A 121 7.74 -8.89 -13.87
N ALA A 122 8.52 -7.84 -13.67
CA ALA A 122 8.01 -6.54 -13.25
C ALA A 122 8.71 -5.38 -13.97
N ALA A 123 7.96 -4.31 -14.22
CA ALA A 123 8.47 -3.00 -14.59
C ALA A 123 9.05 -2.33 -13.33
N TYR A 124 10.36 -2.52 -13.12
CA TYR A 124 11.07 -2.00 -11.96
C TYR A 124 12.53 -1.71 -12.33
N GLY A 125 13.01 -0.50 -12.05
CA GLY A 125 14.39 -0.07 -12.28
C GLY A 125 15.40 -0.51 -11.21
N GLY A 126 14.97 -1.25 -10.18
CA GLY A 126 15.83 -1.74 -9.11
C GLY A 126 16.14 -3.24 -9.20
N GLU A 127 16.59 -3.82 -8.08
CA GLU A 127 16.91 -5.25 -7.99
C GLU A 127 15.63 -6.09 -7.81
N GLY A 128 15.47 -7.13 -8.63
CA GLY A 128 14.31 -8.05 -8.60
C GLY A 128 14.16 -8.80 -7.28
N ASP A 129 15.28 -9.16 -6.65
CA ASP A 129 15.30 -9.81 -5.34
C ASP A 129 14.77 -8.89 -4.24
N LYS A 130 15.00 -7.57 -4.33
CA LYS A 130 14.45 -6.61 -3.37
C LYS A 130 12.94 -6.49 -3.50
N LEU A 131 12.43 -6.45 -4.74
CA LEU A 131 11.00 -6.44 -5.02
C LEU A 131 10.34 -7.75 -4.55
N THR A 132 10.96 -8.89 -4.83
CA THR A 132 10.51 -10.20 -4.35
C THR A 132 10.47 -10.25 -2.83
N GLY A 133 11.53 -9.79 -2.17
CA GLY A 133 11.63 -9.70 -0.71
C GLY A 133 10.59 -8.76 -0.10
N PHE A 134 10.23 -7.67 -0.78
CA PHE A 134 9.14 -6.79 -0.34
C PHE A 134 7.81 -7.55 -0.24
N PHE A 135 7.41 -8.30 -1.28
CA PHE A 135 6.16 -9.07 -1.25
C PHE A 135 6.19 -10.17 -0.20
N GLN A 136 7.32 -10.86 -0.02
CA GLN A 136 7.48 -11.89 1.02
C GLN A 136 7.36 -11.31 2.45
N LEU A 137 7.98 -10.15 2.70
CA LEU A 137 7.87 -9.45 3.99
C LEU A 137 6.43 -8.97 4.21
N SER A 138 5.78 -8.48 3.16
CA SER A 138 4.39 -8.01 3.18
C SER A 138 3.41 -9.12 3.55
N SER A 139 3.50 -10.27 2.86
CA SER A 139 2.65 -11.43 3.16
C SER A 139 2.88 -11.95 4.58
N SER A 140 4.12 -11.94 5.05
CA SER A 140 4.48 -12.33 6.42
C SER A 140 3.88 -11.40 7.46
N LEU A 141 3.91 -10.08 7.22
CA LEU A 141 3.29 -9.09 8.11
C LEU A 141 1.78 -9.25 8.16
N VAL A 142 1.11 -9.34 7.01
CA VAL A 142 -0.34 -9.54 6.95
C VAL A 142 -0.74 -10.85 7.63
N GLY A 143 0.00 -11.93 7.41
CA GLY A 143 -0.21 -13.21 8.09
C GLY A 143 -0.12 -13.09 9.62
N LYS A 144 0.95 -12.47 10.13
CA LYS A 144 1.15 -12.28 11.58
C LYS A 144 0.07 -11.39 12.19
N LEU A 145 -0.25 -10.27 11.55
CA LEU A 145 -1.30 -9.36 12.00
C LEU A 145 -2.68 -10.02 11.97
N SER A 146 -2.98 -10.83 10.96
CA SER A 146 -4.24 -11.56 10.88
C SER A 146 -4.37 -12.61 11.98
N GLY A 147 -3.31 -13.39 12.24
CA GLY A 147 -3.30 -14.37 13.33
C GLY A 147 -3.45 -13.72 14.71
N LEU A 148 -2.73 -12.62 14.96
CA LEU A 148 -2.83 -11.85 16.20
C LEU A 148 -4.22 -11.25 16.38
N SER A 149 -4.72 -10.51 15.39
CA SER A 149 -6.04 -9.88 15.48
C SER A 149 -7.17 -10.90 15.65
N SER A 150 -7.13 -12.03 14.95
CA SER A 150 -8.11 -13.11 15.12
C SER A 150 -8.11 -13.67 16.55
N THR A 151 -6.92 -13.87 17.14
CA THR A 151 -6.77 -14.38 18.50
C THR A 151 -7.27 -13.38 19.55
N LEU A 152 -6.98 -12.10 19.36
CA LEU A 152 -7.35 -11.02 20.28
C LEU A 152 -8.86 -10.69 20.23
N LEU A 153 -9.46 -10.83 19.04
CA LEU A 153 -10.90 -10.64 18.89
C LEU A 153 -11.69 -11.78 19.49
N GLY A 154 -11.19 -13.02 19.42
CA GLY A 154 -11.85 -14.22 19.90
C GLY A 154 -12.35 -14.17 21.34
N GLU A 155 -13.33 -15.01 21.65
CA GLU A 155 -13.84 -15.16 23.02
C GLU A 155 -12.74 -15.65 23.96
N GLY A 156 -12.51 -14.91 25.06
CA GLY A 156 -11.41 -15.21 25.99
C GLY A 156 -10.01 -14.91 25.44
N GLY A 157 -9.89 -14.17 24.33
CA GLY A 157 -8.62 -13.68 23.81
C GLY A 157 -7.83 -12.89 24.85
N PRO A 158 -6.49 -12.92 24.81
CA PRO A 158 -5.68 -12.21 25.78
C PRO A 158 -5.86 -10.70 25.64
N ASN A 159 -5.75 -9.96 26.74
CA ASN A 159 -5.92 -8.50 26.73
C ASN A 159 -4.68 -7.75 26.19
N THR A 160 -3.59 -8.47 25.92
CA THR A 160 -2.34 -7.92 25.38
C THR A 160 -1.66 -8.94 24.48
N VAL A 161 -0.86 -8.43 23.55
CA VAL A 161 0.04 -9.26 22.73
C VAL A 161 1.28 -9.63 23.55
N PRO A 162 1.73 -10.90 23.53
CA PRO A 162 2.98 -11.30 24.17
C PRO A 162 4.18 -10.48 23.69
N ALA A 163 5.10 -10.17 24.60
CA ALA A 163 6.27 -9.36 24.27
C ALA A 163 7.17 -9.99 23.18
N SER A 164 7.24 -11.33 23.13
CA SER A 164 7.93 -12.08 22.06
C SER A 164 7.32 -11.77 20.69
N ASP A 165 5.99 -11.79 20.61
CA ASP A 165 5.27 -11.65 19.36
C ASP A 165 5.34 -10.21 18.85
N MET A 166 5.30 -9.25 19.78
CA MET A 166 5.54 -7.83 19.48
C MET A 166 6.97 -7.57 19.01
N LYS A 167 7.97 -8.20 19.65
CA LYS A 167 9.36 -8.05 19.22
C LYS A 167 9.52 -8.55 17.79
N GLU A 168 9.04 -9.76 17.50
CA GLU A 168 9.11 -10.36 16.18
C GLU A 168 8.36 -9.53 15.13
N LEU A 169 7.17 -9.00 15.48
CA LEU A 169 6.41 -8.13 14.60
C LEU A 169 7.18 -6.84 14.28
N ASN A 170 7.80 -6.21 15.28
CA ASN A 170 8.59 -4.99 15.10
C ASN A 170 9.85 -5.25 14.25
N ASP A 171 10.53 -6.38 14.48
CA ASP A 171 11.72 -6.76 13.68
C ASP A 171 11.34 -6.98 12.21
N LEU A 172 10.18 -7.59 11.95
CA LEU A 172 9.65 -7.81 10.61
C LEU A 172 9.22 -6.48 9.96
N HIS A 173 8.52 -5.64 10.71
CA HIS A 173 8.08 -4.32 10.25
C HIS A 173 9.25 -3.39 9.93
N GLN A 174 10.33 -3.45 10.71
CA GLN A 174 11.55 -2.69 10.44
C GLN A 174 12.19 -3.10 9.11
N GLN A 175 12.35 -4.41 8.87
CA GLN A 175 12.89 -4.92 7.61
C GLN A 175 12.02 -4.54 6.42
N TRP A 176 10.71 -4.66 6.57
CA TRP A 176 9.75 -4.26 5.56
C TRP A 176 9.81 -2.76 5.24
N THR A 177 9.86 -1.91 6.27
CA THR A 177 9.95 -0.44 6.12
C THR A 177 11.21 -0.04 5.37
N GLN A 178 12.35 -0.67 5.68
CA GLN A 178 13.61 -0.43 4.96
C GLN A 178 13.49 -0.80 3.47
N ASN A 179 12.75 -1.86 3.15
CA ASN A 179 12.55 -2.31 1.78
C ASN A 179 11.62 -1.36 1.00
N ILE A 180 10.43 -1.05 1.55
CA ILE A 180 9.45 -0.16 0.89
C ILE A 180 9.99 1.26 0.70
N THR A 181 10.84 1.77 1.60
CA THR A 181 11.47 3.10 1.45
C THR A 181 12.44 3.15 0.27
N ALA A 182 13.04 2.01 -0.12
CA ALA A 182 13.95 1.92 -1.26
C ALA A 182 13.21 1.76 -2.60
N LEU A 183 11.98 1.23 -2.59
CA LEU A 183 11.21 0.92 -3.80
C LEU A 183 10.95 2.10 -4.73
N PRO A 184 10.56 3.32 -4.28
CA PRO A 184 10.19 4.40 -5.18
C PRO A 184 11.21 4.65 -6.30
N THR A 185 12.51 4.60 -6.00
CA THR A 185 13.56 4.93 -6.98
C THR A 185 13.53 4.12 -8.29
N GLY A 186 12.91 2.94 -8.29
CA GLY A 186 12.76 2.10 -9.49
C GLY A 186 11.32 1.95 -10.01
N LEU A 187 10.31 2.54 -9.37
CA LEU A 187 8.92 2.32 -9.75
C LEU A 187 8.48 3.18 -10.96
N PRO A 188 7.55 2.68 -11.79
CA PRO A 188 6.85 3.52 -12.76
C PRO A 188 6.05 4.61 -12.05
N LYS A 189 5.79 5.73 -12.74
CA LYS A 189 5.18 6.92 -12.14
C LYS A 189 3.81 6.63 -11.53
N GLU A 190 3.08 5.75 -12.17
CA GLU A 190 1.74 5.29 -11.82
C GLU A 190 1.75 4.48 -10.50
N ALA A 191 2.85 3.82 -10.16
CA ALA A 191 2.96 2.98 -8.97
C ALA A 191 3.41 3.74 -7.70
N PHE A 192 3.90 4.99 -7.81
CA PHE A 192 4.40 5.76 -6.66
C PHE A 192 3.33 5.99 -5.59
N ALA A 193 2.16 6.50 -6.00
CA ALA A 193 1.08 6.80 -5.06
C ALA A 193 0.56 5.52 -4.38
N SER A 194 0.57 4.40 -5.09
CA SER A 194 0.20 3.10 -4.56
C SER A 194 1.22 2.62 -3.51
N ALA A 195 2.52 2.74 -3.76
CA ALA A 195 3.57 2.40 -2.79
C ALA A 195 3.48 3.23 -1.49
N THR A 196 3.24 4.55 -1.57
CA THR A 196 3.03 5.37 -0.37
C THR A 196 1.76 4.96 0.40
N SER A 197 0.71 4.55 -0.31
CA SER A 197 -0.54 4.08 0.32
C SER A 197 -0.35 2.74 1.04
N LEU A 198 0.45 1.83 0.46
CA LEU A 198 0.87 0.58 1.09
C LEU A 198 1.63 0.84 2.39
N GLU A 199 2.61 1.74 2.34
CA GLU A 199 3.39 2.16 3.51
C GLU A 199 2.48 2.62 4.65
N LYS A 200 1.58 3.54 4.33
CA LYS A 200 0.64 4.12 5.29
C LYS A 200 -0.26 3.06 5.91
N ALA A 201 -0.89 2.21 5.10
CA ALA A 201 -1.85 1.20 5.58
C ALA A 201 -1.18 0.20 6.54
N MET A 202 0.02 -0.31 6.20
CA MET A 202 0.74 -1.22 7.08
C MET A 202 1.17 -0.54 8.39
N ASN A 203 1.70 0.69 8.31
CA ASN A 203 2.11 1.44 9.50
C ASN A 203 0.93 1.72 10.43
N SER A 204 -0.26 2.00 9.87
CA SER A 204 -1.50 2.14 10.62
C SER A 204 -1.89 0.85 11.34
N ALA A 205 -1.75 -0.32 10.69
CA ALA A 205 -2.03 -1.61 11.31
C ALA A 205 -1.09 -1.87 12.51
N ILE A 206 0.22 -1.65 12.35
CA ILE A 206 1.20 -1.81 13.44
C ILE A 206 0.92 -0.85 14.59
N SER A 207 0.62 0.41 14.27
CA SER A 207 0.34 1.45 15.26
C SER A 207 -0.91 1.12 16.09
N ALA A 208 -1.99 0.69 15.43
CA ALA A 208 -3.22 0.29 16.10
C ALA A 208 -2.99 -0.88 17.07
N LEU A 209 -2.23 -1.90 16.65
CA LEU A 209 -1.86 -2.99 17.56
C LEU A 209 -1.02 -2.51 18.76
N GLY A 210 -0.14 -1.53 18.52
CA GLY A 210 0.61 -0.85 19.58
C GLY A 210 -0.30 -0.13 20.59
N GLU A 211 -1.34 0.56 20.12
CA GLU A 211 -2.33 1.22 20.98
C GLU A 211 -3.18 0.21 21.76
N TYR A 212 -3.58 -0.90 21.13
CA TYR A 212 -4.25 -1.99 21.84
C TYR A 212 -3.42 -2.48 23.04
N ASN A 213 -2.11 -2.69 22.89
CA ASN A 213 -1.28 -3.12 24.01
C ASN A 213 -1.20 -2.11 25.17
N LYS A 214 -1.50 -0.83 24.92
CA LYS A 214 -1.48 0.22 25.95
C LYS A 214 -2.81 0.33 26.69
N ASN A 215 -3.94 0.17 26.01
CA ASN A 215 -5.27 0.48 26.56
C ASN A 215 -6.29 -0.67 26.47
N THR A 216 -5.96 -1.77 25.78
CA THR A 216 -6.74 -3.01 25.63
C THR A 216 -8.11 -2.85 24.95
N ALA A 217 -8.34 -1.70 24.29
CA ALA A 217 -9.59 -1.39 23.61
C ALA A 217 -9.70 -2.19 22.29
N LYS A 218 -10.70 -3.06 22.18
CA LYS A 218 -10.87 -3.98 21.02
C LYS A 218 -11.05 -3.24 19.69
N GLU A 219 -11.50 -2.00 19.74
CA GLU A 219 -11.61 -1.08 18.61
C GLU A 219 -10.28 -0.97 17.84
N HIS A 220 -9.14 -0.97 18.54
CA HIS A 220 -7.83 -0.96 17.90
C HIS A 220 -7.53 -2.25 17.13
N ILE A 221 -8.04 -3.41 17.56
CA ILE A 221 -7.88 -4.65 16.79
C ILE A 221 -8.72 -4.62 15.51
N TRP A 222 -9.86 -3.96 15.55
CA TRP A 222 -10.66 -3.69 14.37
C TRP A 222 -10.02 -2.66 13.44
N GLU A 223 -9.27 -1.68 13.97
CA GLU A 223 -8.42 -0.80 13.18
C GLU A 223 -7.28 -1.58 12.49
N VAL A 224 -6.69 -2.59 13.14
CA VAL A 224 -5.71 -3.51 12.51
C VAL A 224 -6.34 -4.22 11.31
N GLN A 225 -7.53 -4.79 11.48
CA GLN A 225 -8.29 -5.46 10.42
C GLN A 225 -8.61 -4.53 9.24
N SER A 226 -9.03 -3.29 9.54
CA SER A 226 -9.32 -2.28 8.52
C SER A 226 -8.07 -1.90 7.73
N SER A 227 -6.97 -1.69 8.43
CA SER A 227 -5.69 -1.28 7.85
C SER A 227 -5.07 -2.40 6.99
N MET A 228 -5.17 -3.66 7.42
CA MET A 228 -4.75 -4.82 6.60
C MET A 228 -5.58 -4.94 5.32
N MET A 229 -6.88 -4.70 5.41
CA MET A 229 -7.76 -4.76 4.26
C MET A 229 -7.45 -3.65 3.26
N GLU A 230 -7.23 -2.42 3.73
CA GLU A 230 -6.74 -1.33 2.89
C GLU A 230 -5.40 -1.71 2.24
N TYR A 231 -4.47 -2.27 3.01
CA TYR A 231 -3.17 -2.72 2.50
C TYR A 231 -3.33 -3.73 1.35
N VAL A 232 -4.09 -4.81 1.53
CA VAL A 232 -4.24 -5.87 0.52
C VAL A 232 -4.96 -5.37 -0.74
N LEU A 233 -5.97 -4.51 -0.60
CA LEU A 233 -6.63 -3.89 -1.75
C LEU A 233 -5.67 -3.00 -2.55
N ARG A 234 -4.85 -2.20 -1.86
CA ARG A 234 -3.80 -1.39 -2.48
C ARG A 234 -2.70 -2.24 -3.09
N GLU A 235 -2.38 -3.39 -2.51
CA GLU A 235 -1.33 -4.28 -3.02
C GLU A 235 -1.78 -4.92 -4.33
N LYS A 236 -3.06 -5.28 -4.42
CA LYS A 236 -3.66 -5.72 -5.68
C LYS A 236 -3.56 -4.66 -6.77
N GLU A 237 -3.87 -3.39 -6.47
CA GLU A 237 -3.70 -2.27 -7.40
C GLU A 237 -2.22 -2.10 -7.80
N PHE A 238 -1.31 -2.10 -6.83
CA PHE A 238 0.13 -1.98 -7.03
C PHE A 238 0.66 -3.02 -8.01
N ILE A 239 0.26 -4.29 -7.83
CA ILE A 239 0.64 -5.40 -8.71
C ILE A 239 0.18 -5.13 -10.16
N GLN A 240 -0.97 -4.51 -10.39
CA GLN A 240 -1.42 -4.19 -11.76
C GLN A 240 -0.50 -3.17 -12.47
N PHE A 241 0.12 -2.26 -11.72
CA PHE A 241 1.01 -1.26 -12.31
C PHE A 241 2.39 -1.82 -12.67
N ILE A 242 2.87 -2.81 -11.91
CA ILE A 242 4.24 -3.29 -12.06
C ILE A 242 4.35 -4.62 -12.80
N LYS A 243 3.37 -5.52 -12.75
CA LYS A 243 3.47 -6.82 -13.41
C LYS A 243 3.62 -6.65 -14.92
N GLN A 244 4.33 -7.57 -15.58
CA GLN A 244 4.55 -7.58 -17.03
C GLN A 244 4.14 -8.92 -17.65
#